data_AF-A0A094SI78-F1
#
_entry.id   AF-A0A094SI78-F1
#
_cell.length_a   1.000
_cell.length_b   1.000
_cell.length_c   1.000
_cell.angle_alpha   90.00
_cell.angle_beta   90.00
_cell.angle_gamma   90.00
#
_symmetry.space_group_name_H-M   'P 1'
#
loop_
_entity.id
_entity.type
_entity.pdbx_description
1 polymer ?
#
loop_
_entity_poly.entity_id
_entity_poly.type
_entity_poly.pdbx_seq_one_letter_code
_entity_poly.pdbx_strand_id
1 'polypeptide(L)'
;MSNPKSWHKFVLAVESGKLSGNSGLSRFAARYKVASSLKAIEFDKLNVKTAEAYFLAFKLSLAYSSLESLENCEILNTKHIRVENSEIASELRKKENIHLLNFLLSETTSKKLRMRLSEFSSGECNDLRIIAESIRHLTFHGILTANGSGIAKSARLQKLLAKLTDEVFIQINLEFSNWLEDSLT
;
A
#
# COMPACT_ATOMS: atom_id res chain seq x y z
N MET A 1 2.98 -16.94 10.51
CA MET A 1 2.51 -15.54 10.36
C MET A 1 3.73 -14.69 10.04
N SER A 2 3.71 -13.88 8.98
CA SER A 2 4.86 -13.07 8.58
C SER A 2 4.87 -11.73 9.34
N ASN A 3 5.90 -11.52 10.16
CA ASN A 3 6.22 -10.20 10.69
C ASN A 3 6.97 -9.39 9.61
N PRO A 4 7.12 -8.06 9.79
CA PRO A 4 8.07 -7.29 8.98
C PRO A 4 9.45 -7.96 8.98
N LYS A 5 10.21 -7.78 7.89
CA LYS A 5 11.63 -8.16 7.90
C LYS A 5 12.33 -7.44 9.07
N SER A 6 13.28 -8.11 9.70
CA SER A 6 14.03 -7.58 10.84
C SER A 6 13.22 -7.34 12.13
N TRP A 7 11.93 -7.70 12.19
CA TRP A 7 11.12 -7.57 13.41
C TRP A 7 11.68 -8.35 14.59
N HIS A 8 12.21 -9.57 14.36
CA HIS A 8 12.84 -10.35 15.42
C HIS A 8 14.09 -9.65 15.99
N LYS A 9 14.89 -9.00 15.13
CA LYS A 9 16.06 -8.21 15.54
C LYS A 9 15.63 -7.02 16.42
N PHE A 10 14.53 -6.36 16.08
CA PHE A 10 13.94 -5.31 16.93
C PHE A 10 13.54 -5.85 18.31
N VAL A 11 12.82 -6.97 18.36
CA VAL A 11 12.41 -7.59 19.63
C VAL A 11 13.62 -7.91 20.51
N LEU A 12 14.66 -8.54 19.95
CA LEU A 12 15.89 -8.84 20.69
C LEU A 12 16.59 -7.58 21.20
N ALA A 13 16.61 -6.50 20.40
CA ALA A 13 17.19 -5.23 20.82
C ALA A 13 16.42 -4.58 21.97
N VAL A 14 15.09 -4.72 22.00
CA VAL A 14 14.26 -4.26 23.13
C VAL A 14 14.51 -5.12 24.37
N GLU A 15 14.54 -6.44 24.22
CA GLU A 15 14.81 -7.38 25.32
C GLU A 15 16.21 -7.17 25.93
N SER A 16 17.20 -6.83 25.11
CA SER A 16 18.56 -6.51 25.58
C SER A 16 18.72 -5.09 26.11
N GLY A 17 17.65 -4.28 26.14
CA GLY A 17 17.68 -2.88 26.59
C GLY A 17 18.41 -1.90 25.66
N LYS A 18 18.72 -2.31 24.43
CA LYS A 18 19.35 -1.42 23.42
C LYS A 18 18.35 -0.45 22.81
N LEU A 19 17.10 -0.85 22.73
CA LEU A 19 15.98 -0.02 22.29
C LEU A 19 14.85 -0.08 23.31
N SER A 20 13.99 0.94 23.32
CA SER A 20 12.76 0.93 24.10
C SER A 20 11.57 0.44 23.26
N GLY A 21 10.59 -0.17 23.93
CA GLY A 21 9.32 -0.51 23.28
C GLY A 21 8.58 0.73 22.78
N ASN A 22 7.96 0.65 21.61
CA ASN A 22 7.21 1.75 21.02
C ASN A 22 5.80 1.30 20.58
N SER A 23 4.78 2.04 21.01
CA SER A 23 3.37 1.73 20.72
C SER A 23 3.01 1.94 19.24
N GLY A 24 3.66 2.90 18.58
CA GLY A 24 3.61 3.11 17.13
C GLY A 24 4.13 1.89 16.36
N LEU A 25 5.32 1.40 16.71
CA LEU A 25 5.88 0.19 16.10
C LEU A 25 5.02 -1.06 16.34
N SER A 26 4.42 -1.16 17.53
CA SER A 26 3.48 -2.26 17.84
C SER A 26 2.25 -2.21 16.93
N ARG A 27 1.68 -1.02 16.70
CA ARG A 27 0.55 -0.82 15.79
C ARG A 27 0.94 -1.10 14.34
N PHE A 28 2.11 -0.64 13.92
CA PHE A 28 2.68 -0.94 12.60
C PHE A 28 2.81 -2.45 12.38
N ALA A 29 3.47 -3.16 13.28
CA ALA A 29 3.68 -4.60 13.16
C ALA A 29 2.37 -5.38 13.12
N ALA A 30 1.38 -4.99 13.93
CA ALA A 30 0.05 -5.60 13.90
C ALA A 30 -0.64 -5.42 12.54
N ARG A 31 -0.64 -4.20 11.99
CA ARG A 31 -1.23 -3.91 10.67
C ARG A 31 -0.50 -4.64 9.54
N TYR A 32 0.84 -4.61 9.56
CA TYR A 32 1.67 -5.33 8.60
C TYR A 32 1.37 -6.82 8.60
N LYS A 33 1.28 -7.42 9.78
CA LYS A 33 1.02 -8.84 9.95
C LYS A 33 -0.34 -9.23 9.36
N VAL A 34 -1.38 -8.44 9.60
CA VAL A 34 -2.70 -8.66 9.00
C VAL A 34 -2.64 -8.54 7.48
N ALA A 35 -2.06 -7.45 6.96
CA ALA A 35 -1.97 -7.19 5.53
C ALA A 35 -1.18 -8.27 4.77
N SER A 36 0.00 -8.64 5.28
CA SER A 36 0.89 -9.63 4.66
C SER A 36 0.36 -11.06 4.79
N SER A 37 -0.38 -11.37 5.87
CA SER A 37 -0.96 -12.70 6.08
C SER A 37 -2.32 -12.87 5.42
N LEU A 38 -2.93 -11.82 4.85
CA LEU A 38 -4.20 -11.92 4.14
C LEU A 38 -4.01 -12.73 2.84
N LYS A 39 -4.62 -13.92 2.81
CA LYS A 39 -4.55 -14.86 1.68
C LYS A 39 -5.80 -14.90 0.83
N ALA A 40 -6.97 -14.68 1.42
CA ALA A 40 -8.25 -14.73 0.73
C ALA A 40 -9.29 -13.88 1.46
N ILE A 41 -10.32 -13.46 0.72
CA ILE A 41 -11.60 -12.96 1.23
C ILE A 41 -12.68 -13.71 0.46
N GLU A 42 -13.65 -14.24 1.19
CA GLU A 42 -14.76 -14.97 0.58
C GLU A 42 -15.96 -14.04 0.44
N PHE A 43 -16.58 -14.07 -0.74
CA PHE A 43 -17.76 -13.29 -1.05
C PHE A 43 -18.86 -14.22 -1.53
N ASP A 44 -20.05 -14.11 -0.95
CA ASP A 44 -21.21 -14.81 -1.47
C ASP A 44 -21.69 -14.15 -2.77
N LYS A 45 -22.05 -14.97 -3.77
CA LYS A 45 -22.66 -14.56 -5.05
C LYS A 45 -21.86 -13.58 -5.92
N LEU A 46 -20.59 -13.33 -5.65
CA LEU A 46 -19.72 -12.61 -6.59
C LEU A 46 -19.06 -13.57 -7.57
N ASN A 47 -18.97 -13.15 -8.84
CA ASN A 47 -18.13 -13.88 -9.79
C ASN A 47 -16.65 -13.75 -9.40
N VAL A 48 -15.84 -14.73 -9.82
CA VAL A 48 -14.41 -14.82 -9.46
C VAL A 48 -13.62 -13.55 -9.77
N LYS A 49 -13.84 -12.92 -10.94
CA LYS A 49 -13.09 -11.71 -11.34
C LYS A 49 -13.43 -10.51 -10.46
N THR A 50 -14.69 -10.36 -10.09
CA THR A 50 -15.16 -9.30 -9.21
C THR A 50 -14.66 -9.52 -7.78
N ALA A 51 -14.72 -10.77 -7.28
CA ALA A 51 -14.17 -11.13 -5.98
C ALA A 51 -12.66 -10.84 -5.90
N GLU A 52 -11.90 -11.25 -6.91
CA GLU A 52 -10.45 -11.01 -7.00
C GLU A 52 -10.12 -9.51 -7.04
N ALA A 53 -10.90 -8.72 -7.79
CA ALA A 53 -10.72 -7.27 -7.84
C ALA A 53 -10.90 -6.61 -6.47
N TYR A 54 -11.93 -7.00 -5.70
CA TYR A 54 -12.12 -6.50 -4.34
C TYR A 54 -11.05 -6.99 -3.38
N PHE A 55 -10.64 -8.25 -3.49
CA PHE A 55 -9.54 -8.80 -2.71
C PHE A 55 -8.25 -7.99 -2.91
N LEU A 56 -7.86 -7.73 -4.16
CA LEU A 56 -6.66 -6.96 -4.49
C LEU A 56 -6.74 -5.52 -3.99
N ALA A 57 -7.86 -4.83 -4.23
CA ALA A 57 -8.05 -3.46 -3.74
C ALA A 57 -7.98 -3.39 -2.21
N PHE A 58 -8.60 -4.34 -1.50
CA PHE A 58 -8.57 -4.42 -0.05
C PHE A 58 -7.17 -4.74 0.48
N LYS A 59 -6.48 -5.71 -0.11
CA LYS A 59 -5.11 -6.09 0.30
C LYS A 59 -4.13 -4.94 0.10
N LEU A 60 -4.20 -4.24 -1.04
CA LEU A 60 -3.41 -3.03 -1.28
C LEU A 60 -3.74 -1.93 -0.26
N SER A 61 -5.01 -1.77 0.09
CA SER A 61 -5.46 -0.82 1.12
C SER A 61 -4.84 -1.12 2.48
N LEU A 62 -4.79 -2.39 2.88
CA LEU A 62 -4.15 -2.82 4.13
C LEU A 62 -2.62 -2.65 4.10
N ALA A 63 -1.99 -2.91 2.95
CA ALA A 63 -0.56 -2.68 2.77
C ALA A 63 -0.24 -1.19 2.94
N TYR A 64 -0.99 -0.30 2.30
CA TYR A 64 -0.86 1.15 2.51
C TYR A 64 -1.10 1.54 3.97
N SER A 65 -2.14 1.02 4.62
CA SER A 65 -2.40 1.34 6.04
C SER A 65 -1.28 0.88 6.98
N SER A 66 -0.50 -0.12 6.57
CA SER A 66 0.72 -0.56 7.26
C SER A 66 1.87 0.42 7.02
N LEU A 67 2.07 0.87 5.78
CA LEU A 67 3.03 1.93 5.43
C LEU A 67 2.75 3.22 6.22
N GLU A 68 1.51 3.68 6.20
CA GLU A 68 1.07 4.88 6.93
C GLU A 68 1.28 4.73 8.45
N SER A 69 1.07 3.54 9.02
CA SER A 69 1.40 3.34 10.44
C SER A 69 2.88 3.38 10.74
N LEU A 70 3.74 2.98 9.79
CA LEU A 70 5.19 3.09 9.93
C LEU A 70 5.62 4.57 9.92
N GLU A 71 5.10 5.38 8.99
CA GLU A 71 5.37 6.83 8.93
C GLU A 71 4.93 7.57 10.20
N ASN A 72 3.80 7.15 10.77
CA ASN A 72 3.28 7.73 12.01
C ASN A 72 4.02 7.25 13.27
N CYS A 73 5.05 6.41 13.14
CA CYS A 73 5.93 6.09 14.25
C CYS A 73 6.90 7.26 14.47
N GLU A 74 6.71 8.00 15.57
CA GLU A 74 7.51 9.19 15.90
C GLU A 74 9.02 8.95 15.86
N ILE A 75 9.46 7.74 16.20
CA ILE A 75 10.88 7.36 16.25
C ILE A 75 11.55 7.21 14.88
N LEU A 76 10.78 7.04 13.80
CA LEU A 76 11.36 6.97 12.46
C LEU A 76 11.65 8.38 11.91
N ASN A 77 10.98 9.42 12.42
CA ASN A 77 11.04 10.80 11.90
C ASN A 77 10.79 10.93 10.37
N THR A 78 10.35 9.85 9.71
CA THR A 78 10.09 9.80 8.26
C THR A 78 8.64 10.22 8.00
N LYS A 79 8.46 11.47 7.57
CA LYS A 79 7.12 12.02 7.30
C LYS A 79 6.49 11.48 6.02
N HIS A 80 7.30 10.99 5.07
CA HIS A 80 6.81 10.53 3.77
C HIS A 80 7.75 9.48 3.17
N ILE A 81 7.35 8.21 3.24
CA ILE A 81 7.99 7.11 2.53
C ILE A 81 7.43 7.06 1.11
N ARG A 82 8.31 7.19 0.11
CA ARG A 82 7.95 7.11 -1.31
C ARG A 82 8.00 5.65 -1.76
N VAL A 83 7.07 5.26 -2.63
CA VAL A 83 7.08 3.93 -3.26
C VAL A 83 7.38 4.15 -4.74
N GLU A 84 8.61 3.93 -5.17
CA GLU A 84 9.05 4.23 -6.53
C GLU A 84 9.36 2.96 -7.33
N ASN A 85 8.60 2.73 -8.40
CA ASN A 85 8.93 1.74 -9.40
C ASN A 85 8.47 2.26 -10.78
N SER A 86 9.44 2.64 -11.60
CA SER A 86 9.20 3.31 -12.89
C SER A 86 8.48 2.42 -13.90
N GLU A 87 8.70 1.10 -13.86
CA GLU A 87 8.00 0.13 -14.70
C GLU A 87 6.51 0.10 -14.35
N ILE A 88 6.17 -0.08 -13.07
CA ILE A 88 4.78 -0.10 -12.61
C ILE A 88 4.10 1.24 -12.88
N ALA A 89 4.80 2.36 -12.63
CA ALA A 89 4.25 3.70 -12.87
C ALA A 89 3.95 3.93 -14.35
N SER A 90 4.86 3.53 -15.23
CA SER A 90 4.67 3.60 -16.69
C SER A 90 3.50 2.72 -17.14
N GLU A 91 3.42 1.48 -16.64
CA GLU A 91 2.33 0.55 -16.94
C GLU A 91 0.96 1.10 -16.52
N LEU A 92 0.85 1.72 -15.33
CA LEU A 92 -0.41 2.30 -14.85
C LEU A 92 -0.90 3.46 -15.72
N ARG A 93 0.01 4.20 -16.37
CA ARG A 93 -0.31 5.31 -17.29
C ARG A 93 -0.65 4.87 -18.70
N LYS A 94 -0.48 3.59 -19.06
CA LYS A 94 -0.80 3.12 -20.41
C LYS A 94 -2.30 3.22 -20.70
N LYS A 95 -2.66 3.40 -21.97
CA LYS A 95 -4.04 3.58 -22.44
C LYS A 95 -4.96 2.44 -21.99
N GLU A 96 -4.43 1.22 -21.86
CA GLU A 96 -5.18 0.05 -21.41
C GLU A 96 -5.57 0.11 -19.92
N ASN A 97 -4.84 0.90 -19.12
CA ASN A 97 -5.05 1.06 -17.67
C ASN A 97 -5.60 2.44 -17.29
N ILE A 98 -5.72 3.37 -18.25
CA ILE A 98 -6.14 4.77 -18.01
C ILE A 98 -7.52 4.88 -17.35
N HIS A 99 -8.39 3.89 -17.55
CA HIS A 99 -9.71 3.87 -16.94
C HIS A 99 -9.65 3.84 -15.42
N LEU A 100 -8.68 3.12 -14.83
CA LEU A 100 -8.46 3.15 -13.38
C LEU A 100 -8.08 4.56 -12.93
N LEU A 101 -7.11 5.21 -13.60
CA LEU A 101 -6.66 6.55 -13.21
C LEU A 101 -7.80 7.58 -13.32
N ASN A 102 -8.58 7.52 -14.38
CA ASN A 102 -9.75 8.39 -14.55
C ASN A 102 -10.80 8.17 -13.46
N PHE A 103 -11.06 6.91 -13.10
CA PHE A 103 -11.94 6.57 -11.98
C PHE A 103 -11.40 7.12 -10.66
N LEU A 104 -10.12 6.92 -10.35
CA LEU A 104 -9.51 7.46 -9.13
C LEU A 104 -9.60 8.99 -9.09
N LEU A 105 -9.36 9.67 -10.22
CA LEU A 105 -9.45 11.13 -10.33
C LEU A 105 -10.89 11.67 -10.19
N SER A 106 -11.90 10.96 -10.70
CA SER A 106 -13.30 11.37 -10.61
C SER A 106 -13.86 11.19 -9.21
N GLU A 107 -13.55 10.06 -8.58
CA GLU A 107 -14.15 9.67 -7.31
C GLU A 107 -13.40 10.23 -6.08
N THR A 108 -12.13 10.63 -6.23
CA THR A 108 -11.37 11.21 -5.12
C THR A 108 -11.84 12.63 -4.82
N THR A 109 -12.44 12.81 -3.63
CA THR A 109 -12.95 14.11 -3.16
C THR A 109 -11.88 14.98 -2.50
N SER A 110 -10.81 14.38 -1.96
CA SER A 110 -9.69 15.11 -1.38
C SER A 110 -8.94 15.91 -2.45
N LYS A 111 -9.00 17.25 -2.36
CA LYS A 111 -8.32 18.16 -3.30
C LYS A 111 -6.82 17.87 -3.42
N LYS A 112 -6.15 17.66 -2.28
CA LYS A 112 -4.71 17.36 -2.22
C LYS A 112 -4.38 16.03 -2.91
N LEU A 113 -5.17 14.99 -2.64
CA LEU A 113 -4.93 13.67 -3.24
C LEU A 113 -5.24 13.66 -4.74
N ARG A 114 -6.29 14.38 -5.16
CA ARG A 114 -6.63 14.55 -6.57
C ARG A 114 -5.56 15.29 -7.35
N MET A 115 -4.96 16.33 -6.77
CA MET A 115 -3.81 17.03 -7.36
C MET A 115 -2.63 16.09 -7.57
N ARG A 116 -2.23 15.34 -6.53
CA ARG A 116 -1.16 14.33 -6.61
C ARG A 116 -1.43 13.23 -7.63
N LEU A 117 -2.69 12.77 -7.74
CA LEU A 117 -3.11 11.84 -8.77
C LEU A 117 -2.95 12.44 -10.18
N SER A 118 -3.25 13.72 -10.35
CA SER A 118 -3.10 14.42 -11.62
C SER A 118 -1.62 14.50 -12.03
N GLU A 119 -0.74 14.86 -11.09
CA GLU A 119 0.73 14.88 -11.27
C GLU A 119 1.27 13.48 -11.61
N PHE A 120 0.77 12.44 -10.92
CA PHE A 120 1.12 11.06 -11.24
C PHE A 120 0.67 10.68 -12.66
N SER A 121 -0.55 11.08 -13.05
CA SER A 121 -1.13 10.78 -14.36
C SER A 121 -0.44 11.53 -15.50
N SER A 122 0.06 12.75 -15.28
CA SER A 122 0.82 13.52 -16.27
C SER A 122 2.29 13.05 -16.39
N GLY A 123 2.76 12.22 -15.46
CA GLY A 123 4.13 11.72 -15.43
C GLY A 123 5.10 12.63 -14.68
N GLU A 124 4.61 13.68 -14.03
CA GLU A 124 5.39 14.57 -13.15
C GLU A 124 5.81 13.86 -11.85
N CYS A 125 5.13 12.77 -11.49
CA CYS A 125 5.43 11.98 -10.30
C CYS A 125 5.39 10.47 -10.59
N ASN A 126 6.35 9.73 -10.02
CA ASN A 126 6.42 8.26 -10.06
C ASN A 126 6.16 7.59 -8.70
N ASP A 127 5.72 8.37 -7.70
CA ASP A 127 5.38 7.84 -6.37
C ASP A 127 4.06 7.05 -6.44
N LEU A 128 4.19 5.72 -6.49
CA LEU A 128 3.10 4.77 -6.56
C LEU A 128 2.24 4.75 -5.29
N ARG A 129 2.75 5.31 -4.18
CA ARG A 129 1.98 5.49 -2.95
C ARG A 129 0.67 6.20 -3.22
N ILE A 130 0.65 7.17 -4.14
CA ILE A 130 -0.54 7.96 -4.47
C ILE A 130 -1.69 7.05 -4.93
N ILE A 131 -1.37 6.04 -5.75
CA ILE A 131 -2.35 5.08 -6.25
C ILE A 131 -2.89 4.20 -5.13
N ALA A 132 -2.00 3.71 -4.26
CA ALA A 132 -2.40 2.91 -3.10
C ALA A 132 -3.26 3.73 -2.11
N GLU A 133 -2.91 5.00 -1.87
CA GLU A 133 -3.66 5.94 -1.03
C GLU A 133 -5.08 6.17 -1.57
N SER A 134 -5.21 6.43 -2.87
CA SER A 134 -6.50 6.64 -3.53
C SER A 134 -7.37 5.40 -3.53
N ILE A 135 -6.81 4.23 -3.86
CA ILE A 135 -7.53 2.96 -3.78
C ILE A 135 -7.99 2.72 -2.34
N ARG A 136 -7.13 2.96 -1.34
CA ARG A 136 -7.48 2.82 0.08
C ARG A 136 -8.63 3.74 0.47
N HIS A 137 -8.54 5.02 0.10
CA HIS A 137 -9.56 6.01 0.37
C HIS A 137 -10.91 5.57 -0.18
N LEU A 138 -10.98 5.24 -1.47
CA LEU A 138 -12.24 4.85 -2.11
C LEU A 138 -12.78 3.49 -1.63
N THR A 139 -11.89 2.54 -1.32
CA THR A 139 -12.28 1.22 -0.79
C THR A 139 -12.97 1.36 0.57
N PHE A 140 -12.37 2.08 1.53
CA PHE A 140 -12.95 2.21 2.86
C PHE A 140 -14.13 3.19 2.94
N HIS A 141 -14.32 4.06 1.94
CA HIS A 141 -15.54 4.85 1.80
C HIS A 141 -16.66 4.11 1.03
N GLY A 142 -16.43 2.88 0.56
CA GLY A 142 -17.42 2.11 -0.20
C GLY A 142 -17.70 2.66 -1.60
N ILE A 143 -16.83 3.52 -2.13
CA ILE A 143 -16.97 4.15 -3.45
C ILE A 143 -16.34 3.28 -4.54
N LEU A 144 -15.24 2.59 -4.21
CA LEU A 144 -14.55 1.75 -5.19
C LEU A 144 -15.44 0.57 -5.60
N THR A 145 -15.76 0.49 -6.90
CA THR A 145 -16.46 -0.67 -7.47
C THR A 145 -15.53 -1.42 -8.42
N ALA A 146 -15.56 -2.74 -8.37
CA ALA A 146 -14.67 -3.59 -9.18
C ALA A 146 -14.83 -3.39 -10.70
N ASN A 147 -16.06 -3.15 -11.16
CA ASN A 147 -16.37 -2.91 -12.58
C ASN A 147 -16.20 -1.45 -13.00
N GLY A 148 -16.56 -0.49 -12.14
CA GLY A 148 -16.44 0.94 -12.42
C GLY A 148 -14.99 1.42 -12.45
N SER A 149 -14.11 0.82 -11.65
CA SER A 149 -12.66 1.05 -11.71
C SER A 149 -11.94 0.30 -12.84
N GLY A 150 -12.63 -0.64 -13.50
CA GLY A 150 -12.05 -1.52 -14.53
C GLY A 150 -11.18 -2.66 -14.03
N ILE A 151 -10.95 -2.80 -12.72
CA ILE A 151 -10.08 -3.85 -12.16
C ILE A 151 -10.61 -5.25 -12.52
N ALA A 152 -11.92 -5.49 -12.43
CA ALA A 152 -12.51 -6.78 -12.78
C ALA A 152 -12.47 -7.09 -14.30
N LYS A 153 -12.23 -6.08 -15.14
CA LYS A 153 -12.25 -6.21 -16.61
C LYS A 153 -10.87 -6.58 -17.19
N SER A 154 -9.80 -6.39 -16.43
CA SER A 154 -8.43 -6.57 -16.91
C SER A 154 -7.59 -7.42 -15.97
N ALA A 155 -7.31 -8.66 -16.37
CA ALA A 155 -6.39 -9.54 -15.64
C ALA A 155 -4.95 -8.96 -15.59
N ARG A 156 -4.55 -8.16 -16.59
CA ARG A 156 -3.27 -7.44 -16.58
C ARG A 156 -3.26 -6.38 -15.46
N LEU A 157 -4.36 -5.64 -15.30
CA LEU A 157 -4.48 -4.65 -14.24
C LEU A 157 -4.50 -5.30 -12.86
N GLN A 158 -5.18 -6.44 -12.70
CA GLN A 158 -5.14 -7.22 -11.45
C GLN A 158 -3.70 -7.63 -11.08
N LYS A 159 -2.94 -8.17 -12.04
CA LYS A 159 -1.51 -8.49 -11.83
C LYS A 159 -0.68 -7.25 -11.49
N LEU A 160 -0.97 -6.12 -12.12
CA LEU A 160 -0.28 -4.86 -11.85
C LEU A 160 -0.55 -4.34 -10.43
N LEU A 161 -1.79 -4.44 -9.94
CA LEU A 161 -2.13 -4.10 -8.56
C LEU A 161 -1.53 -5.06 -7.54
N ALA A 162 -1.41 -6.34 -7.89
CA ALA A 162 -0.67 -7.30 -7.07
C ALA A 162 0.82 -6.90 -6.96
N LYS A 163 1.48 -6.61 -8.09
CA LYS A 163 2.87 -6.09 -8.12
C LYS A 163 3.03 -4.81 -7.29
N LEU A 164 2.09 -3.87 -7.41
CA LEU A 164 2.10 -2.65 -6.60
C LEU A 164 1.99 -2.96 -5.10
N THR A 165 1.14 -3.92 -4.73
CA THR A 165 1.01 -4.36 -3.33
C THR A 165 2.33 -4.91 -2.81
N ASP A 166 3.02 -5.72 -3.62
CA ASP A 166 4.34 -6.25 -3.28
C ASP A 166 5.38 -5.13 -3.13
N GLU A 167 5.39 -4.15 -4.03
CA GLU A 167 6.29 -2.99 -3.97
C GLU A 167 6.08 -2.17 -2.68
N VAL A 168 4.83 -1.98 -2.25
CA VAL A 168 4.53 -1.34 -0.96
C VAL A 168 5.15 -2.13 0.20
N PHE A 169 5.03 -3.47 0.21
CA PHE A 169 5.64 -4.29 1.25
C PHE A 169 7.17 -4.31 1.20
N ILE A 170 7.76 -4.26 0.00
CA ILE A 170 9.21 -4.15 -0.19
C ILE A 170 9.69 -2.85 0.45
N GLN A 171 9.06 -1.71 0.12
CA GLN A 171 9.44 -0.42 0.66
C GLN A 171 9.29 -0.36 2.18
N ILE A 172 8.18 -0.86 2.74
CA ILE A 172 7.99 -0.94 4.19
C ILE A 172 9.15 -1.68 4.86
N ASN A 173 9.54 -2.83 4.32
CA ASN A 173 10.60 -3.66 4.89
C ASN A 173 11.97 -2.99 4.77
N LEU A 174 12.23 -2.29 3.66
CA LEU A 174 13.47 -1.54 3.44
C LEU A 174 13.61 -0.44 4.49
N GLU A 175 12.61 0.45 4.59
CA GLU A 175 12.64 1.59 5.52
C GLU A 175 12.75 1.14 6.97
N PHE A 176 11.99 0.12 7.37
CA PHE A 176 12.05 -0.40 8.73
C PHE A 176 13.41 -1.05 9.04
N SER A 177 14.02 -1.76 8.09
CA SER A 177 15.33 -2.38 8.30
C SER A 177 16.43 -1.34 8.39
N ASN A 178 16.44 -0.34 7.51
CA ASN A 178 17.40 0.76 7.53
C ASN A 178 17.35 1.51 8.87
N TRP A 179 16.15 1.91 9.30
CA TRP A 179 15.97 2.57 10.59
C TRP A 179 16.50 1.72 11.76
N LEU A 180 16.24 0.41 11.74
CA LEU A 180 16.70 -0.48 12.81
C LEU A 180 18.22 -0.64 12.81
N GLU A 181 18.87 -0.65 11.65
CA GLU A 181 20.32 -0.71 11.54
C GLU A 181 20.98 0.58 12.04
N ASP A 182 20.46 1.73 11.63
CA ASP A 182 20.92 3.04 12.09
C ASP A 182 20.76 3.20 13.60
N SER A 183 19.67 2.66 14.18
CA SER A 183 19.38 2.74 15.62
C SER A 183 20.23 1.82 16.49
N LEU A 184 20.94 0.86 15.89
CA LEU A 184 21.77 -0.13 16.60
C LEU A 184 23.28 0.13 16.45
N THR A 185 23.65 1.14 15.69
CA THR A 185 25.03 1.61 15.51
C THR A 185 25.37 2.65 16.57
#